data_AF-A0A6A5BZV0-F1
#
_entry.id   AF-A0A6A5BZV0-F1
#
_cell.length_a   1.000
_cell.length_b   1.000
_cell.length_c   1.000
_cell.angle_alpha   90.00
_cell.angle_beta   90.00
_cell.angle_gamma   90.00
#
_symmetry.space_group_name_H-M   'P 1'
#
loop_
_entity.id
_entity.type
_entity.pdbx_description
1 polymer ?
#
loop_
_entity_poly.entity_id
_entity_poly.type
_entity_poly.pdbx_seq_one_letter_code
_entity_poly.pdbx_strand_id
1 'polypeptide(L)'
;MERLKSLFKSTREQTDLESKPLEEWSTKDFQDWLKEHDYQKKVLQILKKEEWNGKCLIDFTEEDLKKIGIPSGSAKGITNSINLIKQQQIKTGILNGNLSTSSSKITTTTTTTTLRTSDSGTNDNTTTATSSDSSDNLTGDNVQVVQLLDAEEEEQEEQQEKKTPTRANTNRGIFNTSSASESTAMPTEERYVACPPFQPSTFTEQDKKDYDKCMKKVQLACQDYPPSVQATICQDCIFVDRFQYRYFNPLRLADKDRVVNKMVEPFIKVKLVITEMDTGMAHRLLRSIGSRIHKTIKSMDYGMFHTALIVGVYYIEWVDSSLVTVRKKSSSKAVFATDIGTISGQEKVNEAFRKLSELICEWNRSRQYDNKTANCQHFCTEAIEKLGLSEAFEKIAGQGPLREYLTRLKTTGACDMSYRISQDVKETILQSDNAPEELKDFLNSSGNALTFHSHKILDQFVHVLQEEDPLYFDREPFDYVLLKAYDRAFWLRSQSKGSGTDSSHYWTNPNTGACMCPFNKSAANVENEEIVNSIIGKDFELGSYRPNYPVRLD
;
A
#
# COMPACT_ATOMS: atom_id res chain seq x y z
N MET A 1 37.44 -1.16 29.84
CA MET A 1 36.74 0.09 30.22
C MET A 1 36.73 1.15 29.12
N GLU A 2 37.70 1.23 28.21
CA GLU A 2 37.65 2.20 27.09
C GLU A 2 36.67 1.84 25.95
N ARG A 3 36.30 0.56 25.79
CA ARG A 3 35.25 0.11 24.84
C ARG A 3 33.81 0.39 25.27
N LEU A 4 33.58 0.84 26.52
CA LEU A 4 32.27 1.27 27.02
C LEU A 4 32.00 2.76 26.76
N LYS A 5 33.02 3.54 26.38
CA LYS A 5 32.89 4.97 26.07
C LYS A 5 32.32 5.25 24.67
N SER A 6 32.26 4.27 23.76
CA SER A 6 31.63 4.43 22.44
C SER A 6 30.13 4.09 22.43
N LEU A 7 29.59 3.58 23.54
CA LEU A 7 28.19 3.14 23.66
C LEU A 7 27.27 4.21 24.29
N PHE A 8 27.83 5.33 24.76
CA PHE A 8 27.08 6.51 25.21
C PHE A 8 27.30 7.69 24.25
N LYS A 9 27.09 7.44 22.95
CA LYS A 9 26.86 8.55 22.01
C LYS A 9 25.51 9.16 22.39
N SER A 10 25.59 10.29 23.09
CA SER A 10 24.62 11.38 23.13
C SER A 10 23.21 10.97 22.68
N THR A 11 22.32 10.76 23.66
CA THR A 11 20.90 11.10 23.50
C THR A 11 20.85 12.59 23.18
N ARG A 12 21.11 12.90 21.91
CA ARG A 12 20.85 14.20 21.33
C ARG A 12 19.34 14.36 21.50
N GLU A 13 18.91 15.33 22.28
CA GLU A 13 17.51 15.75 22.31
C GLU A 13 17.10 15.87 20.84
N GLN A 14 16.29 14.92 20.41
CA GLN A 14 15.72 14.93 19.08
C GLN A 14 14.65 16.00 19.19
N THR A 15 15.08 17.25 18.98
CA THR A 15 14.16 18.36 18.81
C THR A 15 13.21 17.95 17.71
N ASP A 16 11.94 17.79 18.07
CA ASP A 16 10.85 17.61 17.12
C ASP A 16 10.82 18.87 16.23
N LEU A 17 11.54 18.81 15.12
CA LEU A 17 11.68 19.93 14.19
C LEU A 17 10.33 20.29 13.57
N GLU A 18 9.40 19.35 13.47
CA GLU A 18 8.09 19.57 12.84
C GLU A 18 7.16 20.40 13.72
N SER A 19 7.36 20.36 15.05
CA SER A 19 6.68 21.26 15.99
C SER A 19 7.18 22.72 15.92
N LYS A 20 8.41 22.94 15.44
CA LYS A 20 9.01 24.27 15.29
C LYS A 20 8.49 24.94 14.01
N PRO A 21 8.02 26.21 14.05
CA PRO A 21 7.54 26.91 12.86
C PRO A 21 8.54 26.82 11.70
N LEU A 22 8.05 26.45 10.51
CA LEU A 22 8.92 26.21 9.36
C LEU A 22 9.78 27.44 9.04
N GLU A 23 9.24 28.65 9.21
CA GLU A 23 9.92 29.94 9.01
C GLU A 23 11.17 30.13 9.90
N GLU A 24 11.22 29.44 11.04
CA GLU A 24 12.30 29.53 12.02
C GLU A 24 13.38 28.46 11.84
N TRP A 25 13.21 27.54 10.89
CA TRP A 25 14.21 26.50 10.63
C TRP A 25 15.51 27.13 10.16
N SER A 26 16.60 26.85 10.88
CA SER A 26 17.94 27.16 10.41
C SER A 26 18.34 26.24 9.24
N THR A 27 19.39 26.61 8.51
CA THR A 27 20.00 25.71 7.51
C THR A 27 20.42 24.36 8.13
N LYS A 28 20.80 24.37 9.41
CA LYS A 28 21.15 23.15 10.16
C LYS A 28 19.92 22.31 10.48
N ASP A 29 18.81 22.95 10.87
CA ASP A 29 17.55 22.28 11.18
C ASP A 29 17.05 21.54 9.94
N PHE A 30 17.00 22.22 8.78
CA PHE A 30 16.60 21.59 7.52
C PHE A 30 17.54 20.44 7.13
N GLN A 31 18.85 20.58 7.33
CA GLN A 31 19.80 19.49 7.08
C GLN A 31 19.60 18.29 8.00
N ASP A 32 19.27 18.52 9.26
CA ASP A 32 19.04 17.44 10.21
C ASP A 32 17.71 16.74 9.90
N TRP A 33 16.67 17.48 9.54
CA TRP A 33 15.41 16.92 9.03
C TRP A 33 15.61 16.07 7.77
N LEU A 34 16.42 16.52 6.81
CA LEU A 34 16.76 15.74 5.61
C LEU A 34 17.51 14.44 5.92
N LYS A 35 18.38 14.45 6.95
CA LYS A 35 19.08 13.22 7.39
C LYS A 35 18.14 12.25 8.06
N GLU A 36 17.19 12.76 8.85
CA GLU A 36 16.17 11.97 9.54
C GLU A 36 15.24 11.26 8.55
N HIS A 37 15.01 11.88 7.39
CA HIS A 37 14.22 11.31 6.29
C HIS A 37 15.05 10.53 5.25
N ASP A 38 16.29 10.14 5.60
CA ASP A 38 17.17 9.30 4.76
C ASP A 38 17.43 9.83 3.33
N TYR A 39 17.41 11.15 3.12
CA TYR A 39 17.74 11.72 1.81
C TYR A 39 19.22 11.49 1.44
N GLN A 40 19.50 11.30 0.15
CA GLN A 40 20.84 10.97 -0.34
C GLN A 40 21.87 12.06 0.02
N LYS A 41 23.08 11.67 0.46
CA LYS A 41 24.18 12.59 0.86
C LYS A 41 24.47 13.69 -0.18
N LYS A 42 24.33 13.39 -1.47
CA LYS A 42 24.52 14.36 -2.57
C LYS A 42 23.49 15.51 -2.49
N VAL A 43 22.23 15.20 -2.20
CA VAL A 43 21.17 16.20 -2.02
C VAL A 43 21.47 17.10 -0.83
N LEU A 44 21.94 16.52 0.29
CA LEU A 44 22.34 17.28 1.47
C LEU A 44 23.50 18.24 1.17
N GLN A 45 24.48 17.82 0.36
CA GLN A 45 25.61 18.68 -0.04
C GLN A 45 25.17 19.85 -0.91
N ILE A 46 24.24 19.60 -1.86
CA ILE A 46 23.68 20.65 -2.72
C ILE A 46 22.92 21.68 -1.86
N LEU A 47 21.98 21.24 -1.03
CA LEU A 47 21.17 22.13 -0.19
C LEU A 47 22.00 22.86 0.87
N LYS A 48 23.06 22.23 1.37
CA LYS A 48 24.03 22.89 2.26
C LYS A 48 24.77 24.02 1.56
N LYS A 49 25.15 23.84 0.29
CA LYS A 49 25.86 24.86 -0.49
C LYS A 49 24.97 26.07 -0.78
N GLU A 50 23.68 25.83 -1.02
CA GLU A 50 22.70 26.89 -1.28
C GLU A 50 22.16 27.57 -0.01
N GLU A 51 22.61 27.13 1.18
CA GLU A 51 22.21 27.64 2.50
C GLU A 51 20.69 27.68 2.76
N TRP A 52 19.93 26.77 2.16
CA TRP A 52 18.46 26.73 2.29
C TRP A 52 18.03 26.61 3.76
N ASN A 53 17.19 27.54 4.18
CA ASN A 53 16.61 27.60 5.52
C ASN A 53 15.08 27.61 5.43
N GLY A 54 14.43 27.66 6.59
CA GLY A 54 12.98 27.68 6.74
C GLY A 54 12.24 28.65 5.84
N LYS A 55 12.77 29.86 5.66
CA LYS A 55 12.14 30.89 4.82
C LYS A 55 12.14 30.49 3.34
N CYS A 56 13.21 29.86 2.86
CA CYS A 56 13.25 29.31 1.50
C CYS A 56 12.17 28.24 1.31
N LEU A 57 11.91 27.45 2.35
CA LEU A 57 10.96 26.34 2.30
C LEU A 57 9.49 26.80 2.23
N ILE A 58 9.18 28.05 2.58
CA ILE A 58 7.82 28.58 2.53
C ILE A 58 7.34 28.75 1.08
N ASP A 59 8.21 29.26 0.20
CA ASP A 59 7.81 29.67 -1.16
C ASP A 59 8.44 28.84 -2.28
N PHE A 60 9.32 27.87 -1.97
CA PHE A 60 9.96 27.07 -3.02
C PHE A 60 8.99 26.13 -3.74
N THR A 61 9.36 25.84 -4.98
CA THR A 61 8.71 24.88 -5.87
C THR A 61 9.60 23.67 -6.16
N GLU A 62 9.04 22.60 -6.72
CA GLU A 62 9.82 21.44 -7.18
C GLU A 62 10.88 21.87 -8.22
N GLU A 63 10.56 22.85 -9.06
CA GLU A 63 11.40 23.43 -10.10
C GLU A 63 12.63 24.14 -9.54
N ASP A 64 12.51 24.78 -8.37
CA ASP A 64 13.63 25.43 -7.69
C ASP A 64 14.67 24.41 -7.24
N LEU A 65 14.22 23.25 -6.70
CA LEU A 65 15.11 22.15 -6.33
C LEU A 65 15.79 21.52 -7.56
N LYS A 66 15.05 21.34 -8.66
CA LYS A 66 15.61 20.85 -9.92
C LYS A 66 16.69 21.80 -10.46
N LYS A 67 16.46 23.11 -10.37
CA LYS A 67 17.38 24.14 -10.87
C LYS A 67 18.73 24.13 -10.15
N ILE A 68 18.77 23.76 -8.88
CA ILE A 68 20.02 23.58 -8.11
C ILE A 68 20.64 22.18 -8.25
N GLY A 69 20.08 21.33 -9.13
CA GLY A 69 20.65 20.03 -9.50
C GLY A 69 20.19 18.86 -8.65
N ILE A 70 19.08 18.99 -7.91
CA ILE A 70 18.47 17.86 -7.20
C ILE A 70 17.69 16.98 -8.20
N PRO A 71 17.87 15.64 -8.17
CA PRO A 71 17.12 14.74 -9.05
C PRO A 71 15.61 14.89 -8.87
N SER A 72 14.84 14.81 -9.97
CA SER A 72 13.39 15.06 -9.96
C SER A 72 12.62 14.28 -8.90
N GLY A 73 12.96 13.01 -8.67
CA GLY A 73 12.32 12.19 -7.63
C GLY A 73 12.58 12.71 -6.21
N SER A 74 13.81 13.12 -5.90
CA SER A 74 14.15 13.73 -4.61
C SER A 74 13.54 15.12 -4.45
N ALA A 75 13.50 15.91 -5.54
CA ALA A 75 12.85 17.22 -5.54
C ALA A 75 11.37 17.09 -5.16
N LYS A 76 10.64 16.21 -5.88
CA LYS A 76 9.23 15.93 -5.61
C LYS A 76 8.98 15.42 -4.19
N GLY A 77 9.83 14.50 -3.71
CA GLY A 77 9.75 13.98 -2.34
C GLY A 77 9.86 15.07 -1.28
N ILE A 78 10.89 15.93 -1.39
CA ILE A 78 11.12 17.05 -0.46
C ILE A 78 9.94 18.03 -0.51
N THR A 79 9.50 18.42 -1.71
CA THR A 79 8.36 19.33 -1.89
C THR A 79 7.09 18.80 -1.24
N ASN A 80 6.76 17.51 -1.45
CA ASN A 80 5.57 16.89 -0.87
C ASN A 80 5.63 16.85 0.66
N SER A 81 6.77 16.42 1.22
CA SER A 81 6.96 16.34 2.67
C SER A 81 6.89 17.71 3.33
N ILE A 82 7.53 18.74 2.77
CA ILE A 82 7.46 20.10 3.30
C ILE A 82 6.03 20.67 3.20
N ASN A 83 5.31 20.40 2.10
CA ASN A 83 3.92 20.83 1.96
C ASN A 83 3.00 20.17 3.00
N LEU A 84 3.27 18.91 3.37
CA LEU A 84 2.55 18.25 4.46
C LEU A 84 2.79 18.94 5.80
N ILE A 85 4.04 19.29 6.11
CA ILE A 85 4.39 20.04 7.34
C ILE A 85 3.70 21.42 7.34
N LYS A 86 3.72 22.14 6.21
CA LYS A 86 2.98 23.43 6.09
C LYS A 86 1.50 23.26 6.42
N GLN A 87 0.84 22.26 5.83
CA GLN A 87 -0.57 22.00 6.06
C GLN A 87 -0.85 21.66 7.54
N GLN A 88 0.02 20.86 8.16
CA GLN A 88 -0.08 20.54 9.59
C GLN A 88 0.08 21.81 10.45
N GLN A 89 1.09 22.64 10.17
CA GLN A 89 1.32 23.88 10.92
C GLN A 89 0.21 24.92 10.72
N ILE A 90 -0.43 24.96 9.55
CA ILE A 90 -1.62 25.80 9.32
C ILE A 90 -2.79 25.29 10.17
N LYS A 91 -3.03 23.97 10.18
CA LYS A 91 -4.11 23.35 10.95
C LYS A 91 -3.95 23.57 12.46
N THR A 92 -2.72 23.55 12.97
CA THR A 92 -2.42 23.78 14.40
C THR A 92 -2.29 25.25 14.77
N GLY A 93 -2.38 26.17 13.80
CA GLY A 93 -2.23 27.61 14.03
C GLY A 93 -0.78 28.07 14.27
N ILE A 94 0.21 27.20 14.01
CA ILE A 94 1.64 27.52 14.08
C ILE A 94 2.04 28.43 12.90
N LEU A 95 1.50 28.16 11.70
CA LEU A 95 1.74 28.95 10.49
C LEU A 95 0.48 29.74 10.13
N ASN A 96 0.61 31.06 9.94
CA ASN A 96 -0.53 31.90 9.57
C ASN A 96 -0.99 31.59 8.14
N GLY A 97 -2.20 31.06 7.96
CA GLY A 97 -2.76 30.68 6.65
C GLY A 97 -3.01 31.82 5.65
N ASN A 98 -2.61 33.05 5.95
CA ASN A 98 -2.81 34.23 5.10
C ASN A 98 -1.68 34.48 4.07
N LEU A 99 -0.83 33.50 3.79
CA LEU A 99 0.15 33.58 2.69
C LEU A 99 -0.55 33.57 1.33
N SER A 100 -1.03 34.73 0.91
CA SER A 100 -1.42 34.98 -0.47
C SER A 100 -0.14 35.10 -1.31
N THR A 101 0.01 34.20 -2.28
CA THR A 101 1.08 34.17 -3.28
C THR A 101 1.19 35.50 -4.01
N SER A 102 2.05 36.39 -3.52
CA SER A 102 2.50 37.59 -4.22
C SER A 102 3.87 37.30 -4.83
N SER A 103 3.86 36.86 -6.09
CA SER A 103 5.05 36.54 -6.87
C SER A 103 5.99 37.74 -7.01
N SER A 104 7.01 37.80 -6.15
CA SER A 104 8.09 38.78 -6.21
C SER A 104 9.35 38.11 -6.77
N LYS A 105 9.76 38.54 -7.98
CA LYS A 105 10.98 38.07 -8.64
C LYS A 105 12.21 38.33 -7.77
N ILE A 106 12.91 37.27 -7.38
CA ILE A 106 14.23 37.34 -6.77
C ILE A 106 15.25 37.75 -7.85
N THR A 107 15.84 38.93 -7.71
CA THR A 107 16.96 39.42 -8.53
C THR A 107 18.27 38.99 -7.87
N THR A 108 19.03 38.12 -8.54
CA THR A 108 20.36 37.70 -8.10
C THR A 108 21.39 38.74 -8.53
N THR A 109 21.97 39.46 -7.59
CA THR A 109 23.09 40.38 -7.83
C THR A 109 24.41 39.62 -7.66
N THR A 110 25.17 39.49 -8.75
CA THR A 110 26.53 38.95 -8.75
C THR A 110 27.52 40.05 -8.39
N THR A 111 28.26 39.90 -7.28
CA THR A 111 29.39 40.79 -6.95
C THR A 111 30.65 39.97 -6.79
N THR A 112 31.62 40.24 -7.67
CA THR A 112 32.97 39.69 -7.68
C THR A 112 33.87 40.59 -6.84
N THR A 113 34.49 40.08 -5.75
CA THR A 113 35.70 40.71 -5.20
C THR A 113 36.62 39.72 -4.47
N THR A 114 37.90 40.04 -4.63
CA THR A 114 39.17 39.37 -4.33
C THR A 114 39.55 39.11 -2.87
N LEU A 115 40.36 38.05 -2.71
CA LEU A 115 41.38 37.73 -1.69
C LEU A 115 41.74 38.80 -0.63
N ARG A 116 41.75 38.38 0.65
CA ARG A 116 42.89 38.56 1.58
C ARG A 116 42.78 37.67 2.83
N THR A 117 43.94 37.16 3.22
CA THR A 117 44.32 36.36 4.40
C THR A 117 44.39 37.15 5.70
N SER A 118 44.00 36.56 6.84
CA SER A 118 44.78 36.53 8.11
C SER A 118 43.98 35.96 9.30
N ASP A 119 44.52 34.85 9.84
CA ASP A 119 44.89 34.55 11.25
C ASP A 119 44.02 34.78 12.51
N SER A 120 44.23 33.84 13.44
CA SER A 120 43.94 33.81 14.90
C SER A 120 42.47 33.70 15.33
N GLY A 121 42.05 32.89 16.31
CA GLY A 121 42.74 32.05 17.28
C GLY A 121 41.95 32.04 18.59
N THR A 122 41.66 30.85 19.17
CA THR A 122 41.41 30.57 20.62
C THR A 122 40.21 31.31 21.28
N ASN A 123 39.52 30.86 22.33
CA ASN A 123 39.49 29.69 23.22
C ASN A 123 38.21 29.84 24.09
N ASP A 124 37.76 28.73 24.69
CA ASP A 124 37.23 28.61 26.08
C ASP A 124 36.06 29.52 26.54
N ASN A 125 35.20 29.17 27.49
CA ASN A 125 34.96 28.03 28.36
C ASN A 125 33.61 28.29 29.06
N THR A 126 33.19 27.27 29.83
CA THR A 126 32.57 27.38 31.17
C THR A 126 31.05 27.47 31.34
N THR A 127 30.52 26.41 31.98
CA THR A 127 29.57 26.33 33.12
C THR A 127 28.15 26.88 32.93
N THR A 128 27.09 26.23 33.44
CA THR A 128 26.84 25.95 34.87
C THR A 128 25.67 24.95 35.05
N ALA A 129 25.62 24.30 36.21
CA ALA A 129 24.59 23.39 36.77
C ALA A 129 23.14 23.97 36.73
N THR A 130 22.04 23.23 36.93
CA THR A 130 21.63 22.44 38.12
C THR A 130 20.21 21.85 37.93
N SER A 131 19.87 20.73 38.59
CA SER A 131 18.53 20.26 39.07
C SER A 131 17.40 19.98 38.03
N SER A 132 16.40 19.10 38.17
CA SER A 132 15.93 18.05 39.10
C SER A 132 14.61 17.48 38.53
N ASP A 133 14.28 16.23 38.87
CA ASP A 133 12.95 15.59 38.89
C ASP A 133 12.02 15.59 37.66
N SER A 134 11.86 14.38 37.12
CA SER A 134 10.93 13.97 36.06
C SER A 134 9.75 13.19 36.65
N SER A 135 8.52 13.58 36.29
CA SER A 135 7.33 12.74 36.40
C SER A 135 6.79 12.46 35.00
N ASP A 136 6.69 11.17 34.67
CA ASP A 136 6.31 10.61 33.37
C ASP A 136 4.81 10.80 33.08
N ASN A 137 4.49 11.15 31.83
CA ASN A 137 3.22 10.80 31.20
C ASN A 137 3.43 10.63 29.69
N LEU A 138 3.35 9.39 29.23
CA LEU A 138 3.47 8.97 27.83
C LEU A 138 2.10 9.04 27.14
N THR A 139 2.00 9.83 26.07
CA THR A 139 0.93 9.73 25.06
C THR A 139 1.53 9.30 23.73
N GLY A 140 1.02 8.21 23.18
CA GLY A 140 1.56 7.52 22.00
C GLY A 140 1.22 8.17 20.66
N ASP A 141 2.13 7.99 19.70
CA ASP A 141 2.09 8.51 18.35
C ASP A 141 1.05 7.81 17.46
N ASN A 142 0.33 8.65 16.70
CA ASN A 142 -0.64 8.28 15.68
C ASN A 142 0.04 7.75 14.41
N VAL A 143 -0.25 6.50 14.04
CA VAL A 143 0.01 5.96 12.71
C VAL A 143 -0.99 6.59 11.73
N GLN A 144 -0.53 7.09 10.59
CA GLN A 144 -1.39 7.47 9.46
C GLN A 144 -2.11 6.23 8.94
N VAL A 145 -3.34 6.03 9.42
CA VAL A 145 -4.17 4.87 9.16
C VAL A 145 -5.37 5.29 8.30
N VAL A 146 -5.46 4.64 7.13
CA VAL A 146 -6.69 4.34 6.38
C VAL A 146 -7.23 5.42 5.43
N GLN A 147 -6.86 5.31 4.15
CA GLN A 147 -7.74 5.62 3.03
C GLN A 147 -8.87 4.58 3.02
N LEU A 148 -9.94 4.83 3.79
CA LEU A 148 -11.19 4.05 3.74
C LEU A 148 -11.98 4.34 2.45
N LEU A 149 -11.55 5.34 1.69
CA LEU A 149 -12.12 5.80 0.44
C LEU A 149 -10.96 6.20 -0.48
N ASP A 150 -11.02 5.76 -1.74
CA ASP A 150 -10.42 6.51 -2.85
C ASP A 150 -11.20 7.84 -2.97
N ALA A 151 -11.11 8.72 -1.96
CA ALA A 151 -11.86 9.97 -1.87
C ALA A 151 -11.51 10.92 -3.04
N GLU A 152 -10.31 10.76 -3.60
CA GLU A 152 -9.90 11.43 -4.83
C GLU A 152 -10.75 11.01 -6.05
N GLU A 153 -11.27 9.77 -6.11
CA GLU A 153 -12.20 9.33 -7.17
C GLU A 153 -13.60 9.93 -6.96
N GLU A 154 -14.11 9.98 -5.73
CA GLU A 154 -15.44 10.56 -5.46
C GLU A 154 -15.49 12.07 -5.72
N GLU A 155 -14.46 12.82 -5.33
CA GLU A 155 -14.39 14.25 -5.66
C GLU A 155 -14.26 14.49 -7.18
N GLN A 156 -13.61 13.59 -7.92
CA GLN A 156 -13.50 13.69 -9.38
C GLN A 156 -14.80 13.31 -10.11
N GLU A 157 -15.51 12.27 -9.64
CA GLU A 157 -16.81 11.84 -10.19
C GLU A 157 -17.92 12.87 -9.92
N GLU A 158 -18.00 13.41 -8.70
CA GLU A 158 -19.01 14.42 -8.35
C GLU A 158 -18.76 15.77 -9.08
N GLN A 159 -17.50 16.08 -9.40
CA GLN A 159 -17.14 17.23 -10.24
C GLN A 159 -17.43 17.01 -11.74
N GLN A 160 -17.47 15.77 -12.24
CA GLN A 160 -17.90 15.47 -13.61
C GLN A 160 -19.42 15.57 -13.78
N GLU A 161 -20.21 15.14 -12.79
CA GLU A 161 -21.69 15.28 -12.85
C GLU A 161 -22.15 16.74 -12.87
N LYS A 162 -21.48 17.62 -12.12
CA LYS A 162 -21.83 19.06 -12.08
C LYS A 162 -21.49 19.86 -13.35
N LYS A 163 -20.76 19.28 -14.32
CA LYS A 163 -20.31 20.00 -15.54
C LYS A 163 -21.17 19.75 -16.79
N THR A 164 -22.26 18.99 -16.70
CA THR A 164 -23.17 18.81 -17.84
C THR A 164 -24.33 19.81 -17.73
N PRO A 165 -24.39 20.87 -18.56
CA PRO A 165 -25.51 21.80 -18.52
C PRO A 165 -26.75 21.12 -19.10
N THR A 166 -27.68 20.72 -18.23
CA THR A 166 -29.00 20.23 -18.62
C THR A 166 -29.75 21.36 -19.32
N ARG A 167 -29.74 21.34 -20.65
CA ARG A 167 -30.49 22.27 -21.50
C ARG A 167 -31.97 21.96 -21.35
N ALA A 168 -32.64 22.65 -20.44
CA ALA A 168 -34.09 22.58 -20.26
C ALA A 168 -34.77 23.06 -21.55
N ASN A 169 -35.28 22.10 -22.33
CA ASN A 169 -36.05 22.38 -23.53
C ASN A 169 -37.54 22.33 -23.16
N THR A 170 -38.09 23.48 -22.82
CA THR A 170 -39.52 23.69 -22.68
C THR A 170 -40.15 23.79 -24.07
N ASN A 171 -40.83 22.73 -24.52
CA ASN A 171 -41.81 22.88 -25.57
C ASN A 171 -43.08 22.07 -25.25
N ARG A 172 -44.16 22.83 -25.03
CA ARG A 172 -45.55 22.37 -25.07
C ARG A 172 -45.92 22.09 -26.53
N GLY A 173 -46.63 20.99 -26.78
CA GLY A 173 -47.53 20.95 -27.94
C GLY A 173 -47.90 19.58 -28.50
N ILE A 174 -49.12 19.16 -28.17
CA ILE A 174 -50.11 18.55 -29.07
C ILE A 174 -49.96 17.05 -29.38
N PHE A 175 -51.04 16.35 -29.05
CA PHE A 175 -51.41 14.98 -29.42
C PHE A 175 -51.04 14.63 -30.87
N ASN A 176 -50.32 13.52 -31.05
CA ASN A 176 -50.37 12.78 -32.30
C ASN A 176 -50.29 11.27 -32.01
N THR A 177 -51.29 10.54 -32.49
CA THR A 177 -51.44 9.09 -32.36
C THR A 177 -51.10 8.47 -33.71
N SER A 178 -49.93 7.86 -33.84
CA SER A 178 -49.65 6.96 -34.97
C SER A 178 -48.37 6.16 -34.78
N SER A 179 -48.54 4.84 -34.96
CA SER A 179 -47.60 3.86 -35.52
C SER A 179 -46.23 3.68 -34.86
N ALA A 180 -46.13 2.54 -34.17
CA ALA A 180 -44.91 1.93 -33.66
C ALA A 180 -43.90 1.69 -34.79
N SER A 181 -42.83 2.48 -34.78
CA SER A 181 -41.54 2.14 -35.35
C SER A 181 -40.61 1.87 -34.18
N GLU A 182 -40.20 0.61 -34.02
CA GLU A 182 -39.16 0.18 -33.08
C GLU A 182 -37.85 0.89 -33.42
N SER A 183 -37.65 2.07 -32.86
CA SER A 183 -36.33 2.69 -32.81
C SER A 183 -35.49 1.82 -31.88
N THR A 184 -34.52 1.12 -32.45
CA THR A 184 -33.45 0.41 -31.75
C THR A 184 -32.73 1.41 -30.86
N ALA A 185 -33.22 1.61 -29.64
CA ALA A 185 -32.58 2.43 -28.65
C ALA A 185 -31.22 1.79 -28.39
N MET A 186 -30.16 2.52 -28.70
CA MET A 186 -28.81 2.18 -28.26
C MET A 186 -28.90 1.85 -26.76
N PRO A 187 -28.41 0.68 -26.31
CA PRO A 187 -28.43 0.35 -24.90
C PRO A 187 -27.70 1.47 -24.15
N THR A 188 -28.44 2.19 -23.30
CA THR A 188 -27.88 3.19 -22.39
C THR A 188 -26.79 2.51 -21.57
N GLU A 189 -25.56 3.04 -21.65
CA GLU A 189 -24.45 2.57 -20.84
C GLU A 189 -24.86 2.56 -19.36
N GLU A 190 -24.93 1.38 -18.76
CA GLU A 190 -25.19 1.24 -17.33
C GLU A 190 -24.05 1.90 -16.56
N ARG A 191 -24.38 2.92 -15.76
CA ARG A 191 -23.43 3.60 -14.87
C ARG A 191 -23.70 3.19 -13.44
N TYR A 192 -22.64 3.15 -12.64
CA TYR A 192 -22.77 3.01 -11.20
C TYR A 192 -23.56 4.21 -10.64
N VAL A 193 -24.59 3.92 -9.85
CA VAL A 193 -25.38 4.94 -9.16
C VAL A 193 -25.17 4.78 -7.66
N ALA A 194 -24.73 5.84 -6.99
CA ALA A 194 -24.55 5.82 -5.53
C ALA A 194 -25.88 5.49 -4.82
N CYS A 195 -25.81 4.65 -3.78
CA CYS A 195 -26.97 4.30 -2.98
C CYS A 195 -27.16 5.33 -1.86
N PRO A 196 -28.28 6.09 -1.82
CA PRO A 196 -28.51 7.06 -0.76
C PRO A 196 -28.61 6.35 0.59
N PRO A 197 -28.23 6.99 1.71
CA PRO A 197 -28.37 6.38 3.02
C PRO A 197 -29.85 6.07 3.31
N PHE A 198 -30.09 4.87 3.84
CA PHE A 198 -31.36 4.46 4.39
C PHE A 198 -31.76 5.39 5.55
N GLN A 199 -33.07 5.65 5.66
CA GLN A 199 -33.60 6.47 6.74
C GLN A 199 -33.50 5.71 8.07
N PRO A 200 -33.00 6.32 9.16
CA PRO A 200 -32.90 5.64 10.47
C PRO A 200 -34.22 5.10 11.01
N SER A 201 -35.36 5.62 10.56
CA SER A 201 -36.70 5.11 10.88
C SER A 201 -36.95 3.69 10.37
N THR A 202 -36.26 3.27 9.30
CA THR A 202 -36.39 1.94 8.69
C THR A 202 -35.53 0.87 9.37
N PHE A 203 -34.73 1.27 10.37
CA PHE A 203 -33.82 0.36 11.06
C PHE A 203 -34.57 -0.48 12.09
N THR A 204 -34.31 -1.79 12.06
CA THR A 204 -34.71 -2.65 13.17
C THR A 204 -33.94 -2.28 14.45
N GLU A 205 -34.40 -2.75 15.61
CA GLU A 205 -33.68 -2.53 16.87
C GLU A 205 -32.27 -3.13 16.87
N GLN A 206 -32.07 -4.23 16.13
CA GLN A 206 -30.74 -4.82 15.95
C GLN A 206 -29.88 -3.94 15.02
N ASP A 207 -30.44 -3.43 13.92
CA ASP A 207 -29.75 -2.53 13.00
C ASP A 207 -29.25 -1.29 13.73
N LYS A 208 -30.06 -0.68 14.61
CA LYS A 208 -29.66 0.48 15.43
C LYS A 208 -28.46 0.16 16.33
N LYS A 209 -28.49 -0.98 17.03
CA LYS A 209 -27.37 -1.41 17.89
C LYS A 209 -26.09 -1.65 17.10
N ASP A 210 -26.22 -2.27 15.94
CA ASP A 210 -25.08 -2.58 15.06
C ASP A 210 -24.50 -1.30 14.44
N TYR A 211 -25.38 -0.37 14.04
CA TYR A 211 -25.02 0.96 13.57
C TYR A 211 -24.26 1.75 14.63
N ASP A 212 -24.75 1.81 15.87
CA ASP A 212 -24.07 2.56 16.94
C ASP A 212 -22.69 2.00 17.27
N LYS A 213 -22.52 0.67 17.20
CA LYS A 213 -21.22 0.02 17.39
C LYS A 213 -20.26 0.34 16.25
N CYS A 214 -20.71 0.19 15.01
CA CYS A 214 -19.89 0.44 13.83
C CYS A 214 -19.55 1.93 13.68
N MET A 215 -20.50 2.83 13.99
CA MET A 215 -20.31 4.27 13.90
C MET A 215 -19.14 4.76 14.74
N LYS A 216 -18.93 4.21 15.94
CA LYS A 216 -17.76 4.56 16.78
C LYS A 216 -16.43 4.26 16.07
N LYS A 217 -16.36 3.15 15.33
CA LYS A 217 -15.19 2.78 14.53
C LYS A 217 -15.02 3.72 13.34
N VAL A 218 -16.11 4.02 12.64
CA VAL A 218 -16.10 4.95 11.50
C VAL A 218 -15.69 6.35 11.92
N GLN A 219 -16.17 6.86 13.06
CA GLN A 219 -15.76 8.15 13.60
C GLN A 219 -14.27 8.22 13.89
N LEU A 220 -13.69 7.14 14.43
CA LEU A 220 -12.25 7.06 14.67
C LEU A 220 -11.46 6.98 13.36
N ALA A 221 -11.89 6.15 12.41
CA ALA A 221 -11.19 5.90 11.16
C ALA A 221 -11.37 7.02 10.11
N CYS A 222 -12.44 7.81 10.24
CA CYS A 222 -12.86 8.83 9.27
C CYS A 222 -13.16 10.16 9.97
N GLN A 223 -12.38 10.52 10.99
CA GLN A 223 -12.60 11.74 11.80
C GLN A 223 -12.65 13.03 10.97
N ASP A 224 -11.98 13.06 9.82
CA ASP A 224 -11.92 14.21 8.91
C ASP A 224 -13.13 14.31 7.96
N TYR A 225 -13.99 13.29 7.92
CA TYR A 225 -15.16 13.27 7.05
C TYR A 225 -16.38 13.93 7.70
N PRO A 226 -17.25 14.62 6.92
CA PRO A 226 -18.51 15.13 7.43
C PRO A 226 -19.39 14.02 8.05
N PRO A 227 -20.18 14.30 9.10
CA PRO A 227 -21.03 13.30 9.75
C PRO A 227 -22.00 12.58 8.81
N SER A 228 -22.49 13.25 7.75
CA SER A 228 -23.34 12.65 6.73
C SER A 228 -22.62 11.57 5.91
N VAL A 229 -21.34 11.78 5.61
CA VAL A 229 -20.50 10.80 4.91
C VAL A 229 -20.17 9.65 5.85
N GLN A 230 -19.81 9.92 7.10
CA GLN A 230 -19.61 8.90 8.13
C GLN A 230 -20.85 8.01 8.32
N ALA A 231 -22.07 8.61 8.32
CA ALA A 231 -23.32 7.87 8.37
C ALA A 231 -23.49 6.93 7.17
N THR A 232 -23.19 7.40 5.96
CA THR A 232 -23.27 6.59 4.74
C THR A 232 -22.26 5.43 4.77
N ILE A 233 -21.01 5.70 5.14
CA ILE A 233 -19.96 4.67 5.31
C ILE A 233 -20.41 3.63 6.34
N CYS A 234 -20.95 4.05 7.48
CA CYS A 234 -21.42 3.14 8.51
C CYS A 234 -22.51 2.19 7.97
N GLN A 235 -23.48 2.71 7.22
CA GLN A 235 -24.50 1.87 6.59
C GLN A 235 -23.90 0.91 5.55
N ASP A 236 -22.99 1.38 4.71
CA ASP A 236 -22.28 0.55 3.73
C ASP A 236 -21.44 -0.55 4.42
N CYS A 237 -20.98 -0.34 5.65
CA CYS A 237 -20.22 -1.33 6.42
C CYS A 237 -21.08 -2.39 7.11
N ILE A 238 -22.35 -2.12 7.45
CA ILE A 238 -23.17 -3.01 8.28
C ILE A 238 -24.28 -3.73 7.52
N PHE A 239 -24.77 -3.17 6.41
CA PHE A 239 -25.83 -3.78 5.59
C PHE A 239 -25.22 -4.54 4.43
N VAL A 240 -25.50 -5.84 4.34
CA VAL A 240 -24.87 -6.77 3.39
C VAL A 240 -25.11 -6.35 1.94
N ASP A 241 -26.34 -5.97 1.60
CA ASP A 241 -26.74 -5.52 0.26
C ASP A 241 -26.03 -4.22 -0.13
N ARG A 242 -25.98 -3.24 0.79
CA ARG A 242 -25.21 -2.01 0.60
C ARG A 242 -23.73 -2.27 0.44
N PHE A 243 -23.13 -3.10 1.29
CA PHE A 243 -21.71 -3.45 1.21
C PHE A 243 -21.40 -4.08 -0.15
N GLN A 244 -22.18 -5.07 -0.55
CA GLN A 244 -21.99 -5.80 -1.81
C GLN A 244 -22.14 -4.85 -3.01
N TYR A 245 -23.17 -4.01 -3.02
CA TYR A 245 -23.41 -3.05 -4.08
C TYR A 245 -22.36 -1.93 -4.12
N ARG A 246 -21.88 -1.47 -2.96
CA ARG A 246 -20.86 -0.43 -2.87
C ARG A 246 -19.50 -0.96 -3.29
N TYR A 247 -19.05 -2.09 -2.75
CA TYR A 247 -17.65 -2.51 -2.87
C TYR A 247 -17.42 -3.61 -3.91
N PHE A 248 -18.42 -4.44 -4.20
CA PHE A 248 -18.31 -5.55 -5.17
C PHE A 248 -19.15 -5.34 -6.43
N ASN A 249 -19.51 -4.11 -6.77
CA ASN A 249 -20.22 -3.84 -8.02
C ASN A 249 -19.24 -3.66 -9.19
N PRO A 250 -19.31 -4.50 -10.25
CA PRO A 250 -18.42 -4.39 -11.40
C PRO A 250 -18.52 -3.07 -12.15
N LEU A 251 -19.62 -2.33 -12.01
CA LEU A 251 -19.79 -0.99 -12.60
C LEU A 251 -18.78 0.04 -12.05
N ARG A 252 -18.11 -0.25 -10.93
CA ARG A 252 -17.04 0.58 -10.36
C ARG A 252 -15.65 0.28 -10.92
N LEU A 253 -15.52 -0.74 -11.76
CA LEU A 253 -14.27 -1.09 -12.42
C LEU A 253 -14.08 -0.21 -13.67
N ALA A 254 -12.85 -0.10 -14.17
CA ALA A 254 -12.62 0.57 -15.46
C ALA A 254 -13.31 -0.21 -16.58
N ASP A 255 -13.71 0.45 -17.68
CA ASP A 255 -14.44 -0.20 -18.78
C ASP A 255 -13.69 -1.42 -19.33
N LYS A 256 -12.36 -1.34 -19.41
CA LYS A 256 -11.49 -2.45 -19.84
C LYS A 256 -11.61 -3.70 -18.96
N ASP A 257 -11.84 -3.52 -17.66
CA ASP A 257 -11.94 -4.60 -16.67
C ASP A 257 -13.38 -5.15 -16.57
N ARG A 258 -14.34 -4.49 -17.21
CA ARG A 258 -15.75 -4.91 -17.29
C ARG A 258 -16.05 -5.81 -18.49
N VAL A 259 -15.08 -6.00 -19.39
CA VAL A 259 -15.30 -6.77 -20.62
C VAL A 259 -15.52 -8.24 -20.28
N VAL A 260 -16.78 -8.67 -20.38
CA VAL A 260 -17.18 -10.06 -20.14
C VAL A 260 -16.82 -10.91 -21.35
N ASN A 261 -15.96 -11.91 -21.15
CA ASN A 261 -15.73 -12.92 -22.16
C ASN A 261 -16.79 -14.02 -22.05
N LYS A 262 -17.81 -13.95 -22.91
CA LYS A 262 -18.91 -14.93 -22.96
C LYS A 262 -18.46 -16.38 -23.23
N MET A 263 -17.23 -16.60 -23.70
CA MET A 263 -16.69 -17.94 -23.93
C MET A 263 -16.03 -18.56 -22.69
N VAL A 264 -15.78 -17.76 -21.65
CA VAL A 264 -15.11 -18.21 -20.43
C VAL A 264 -16.15 -18.36 -19.33
N GLU A 265 -16.16 -19.52 -18.67
CA GLU A 265 -17.00 -19.73 -17.48
C GLU A 265 -16.59 -18.71 -16.40
N PRO A 266 -17.55 -18.03 -15.74
CA PRO A 266 -17.24 -17.09 -14.68
C PRO A 266 -16.39 -17.72 -13.58
N PHE A 267 -15.36 -17.01 -13.13
CA PHE A 267 -14.50 -17.46 -12.05
C PHE A 267 -13.90 -16.28 -11.28
N ILE A 268 -13.46 -16.54 -10.05
CA ILE A 268 -12.62 -15.62 -9.27
C ILE A 268 -11.50 -16.41 -8.62
N LYS A 269 -10.26 -15.90 -8.70
CA LYS A 269 -9.14 -16.43 -7.93
C LYS A 269 -9.07 -15.77 -6.57
N VAL A 270 -8.72 -16.55 -5.56
CA VAL A 270 -8.49 -16.08 -4.19
C VAL A 270 -7.02 -16.22 -3.87
N LYS A 271 -6.39 -15.13 -3.42
CA LYS A 271 -4.97 -15.09 -3.05
C LYS A 271 -4.78 -14.58 -1.64
N LEU A 272 -3.80 -15.14 -0.93
CA LEU A 272 -3.32 -14.61 0.35
C LEU A 272 -2.17 -13.64 0.09
N VAL A 273 -2.24 -12.44 0.66
CA VAL A 273 -1.16 -11.46 0.63
C VAL A 273 -0.66 -11.21 2.04
N ILE A 274 0.66 -11.17 2.20
CA ILE A 274 1.34 -10.83 3.45
C ILE A 274 2.18 -9.59 3.19
N THR A 275 2.02 -8.58 4.04
CA THR A 275 2.73 -7.32 3.96
C THR A 275 3.57 -7.10 5.22
N GLU A 276 4.75 -6.50 5.04
CA GLU A 276 5.56 -6.07 6.18
C GLU A 276 4.91 -4.83 6.80
N MET A 277 4.62 -4.88 8.11
CA MET A 277 4.18 -3.71 8.86
C MET A 277 5.39 -2.78 9.07
N ASP A 278 5.18 -1.46 8.95
CA ASP A 278 6.30 -0.51 8.97
C ASP A 278 7.10 -0.65 10.26
N THR A 279 8.37 -0.97 10.07
CA THR A 279 9.27 -1.27 11.16
C THR A 279 9.85 0.03 11.69
N GLY A 280 9.08 0.80 12.45
CA GLY A 280 9.68 1.83 13.30
C GLY A 280 10.85 1.22 14.09
N MET A 281 11.94 1.98 14.32
CA MET A 281 13.17 1.45 14.93
C MET A 281 12.93 0.67 16.23
N ALA A 282 11.92 1.04 17.01
CA ALA A 282 11.49 0.33 18.22
C ALA A 282 11.09 -1.13 17.97
N HIS A 283 10.41 -1.44 16.87
CA HIS A 283 10.03 -2.81 16.50
C HIS A 283 11.22 -3.66 16.01
N ARG A 284 12.26 -3.04 15.44
CA ARG A 284 13.53 -3.75 15.14
C ARG A 284 14.32 -4.03 16.41
N LEU A 285 14.32 -3.10 17.37
CA LEU A 285 14.99 -3.25 18.66
C LEU A 285 14.31 -4.32 19.54
N LEU A 286 12.98 -4.31 19.62
CA LEU A 286 12.19 -5.33 20.35
C LEU A 286 12.38 -6.75 19.77
N ARG A 287 12.59 -6.89 18.44
CA ARG A 287 12.97 -8.16 17.81
C ARG A 287 14.33 -8.69 18.27
N SER A 288 15.33 -7.81 18.36
CA SER A 288 16.68 -8.18 18.82
C SER A 288 16.69 -8.63 20.29
N ILE A 289 15.90 -7.95 21.13
CA ILE A 289 15.84 -8.20 22.58
C ILE A 289 14.94 -9.40 22.93
N GLY A 290 13.83 -9.60 22.20
CA GLY A 290 12.85 -10.67 22.44
C GLY A 290 13.41 -12.09 22.30
N SER A 291 14.46 -12.27 21.49
CA SER A 291 15.16 -13.56 21.34
C SER A 291 15.75 -14.12 22.66
N ARG A 292 15.92 -13.27 23.69
CA ARG A 292 16.49 -13.66 25.00
C ARG A 292 15.45 -13.85 26.11
N ILE A 293 14.16 -13.56 25.86
CA ILE A 293 13.08 -13.62 26.87
C ILE A 293 12.00 -14.61 26.40
N HIS A 294 12.37 -15.89 26.38
CA HIS A 294 11.73 -16.95 25.62
C HIS A 294 10.38 -17.49 26.18
N LYS A 295 9.83 -16.91 27.27
CA LYS A 295 8.63 -17.47 27.96
C LYS A 295 7.35 -16.64 27.89
N THR A 296 7.43 -15.33 27.68
CA THR A 296 6.22 -14.45 27.66
C THR A 296 5.77 -14.10 26.23
N ILE A 297 6.65 -14.26 25.24
CA ILE A 297 6.43 -13.93 23.82
C ILE A 297 5.66 -15.04 23.06
N LYS A 298 5.45 -16.23 23.65
CA LYS A 298 4.58 -17.28 23.11
C LYS A 298 3.08 -16.91 23.04
N SER A 299 2.69 -15.71 23.47
CA SER A 299 1.30 -15.23 23.39
C SER A 299 1.10 -14.11 22.37
N MET A 300 2.13 -13.76 21.60
CA MET A 300 2.04 -12.86 20.45
C MET A 300 2.44 -13.62 19.19
N ASP A 301 1.76 -14.72 18.90
CA ASP A 301 2.03 -15.57 17.73
C ASP A 301 1.80 -14.83 16.38
N TYR A 302 1.29 -13.59 16.38
CA TYR A 302 0.75 -12.91 15.20
C TYR A 302 1.17 -11.42 15.04
N GLY A 303 2.25 -10.97 15.68
CA GLY A 303 2.48 -9.54 15.92
C GLY A 303 3.35 -8.71 14.95
N MET A 304 3.71 -9.17 13.74
CA MET A 304 4.70 -8.42 12.92
C MET A 304 4.40 -8.27 11.43
N PHE A 305 3.28 -8.78 10.94
CA PHE A 305 2.92 -8.71 9.53
C PHE A 305 1.41 -8.56 9.42
N HIS A 306 0.99 -7.92 8.34
CA HIS A 306 -0.40 -7.73 8.03
C HIS A 306 -0.79 -8.69 6.90
N THR A 307 -1.98 -9.29 7.02
CA THR A 307 -2.50 -10.23 6.03
C THR A 307 -3.77 -9.69 5.39
N ALA A 308 -3.86 -9.86 4.07
CA ALA A 308 -5.01 -9.48 3.28
C ALA A 308 -5.36 -10.59 2.28
N LEU A 309 -6.55 -10.51 1.71
CA LEU A 309 -6.97 -11.37 0.60
C LEU A 309 -7.14 -10.56 -0.67
N ILE A 310 -6.77 -11.16 -1.80
CA ILE A 310 -7.23 -10.70 -3.12
C ILE A 310 -8.31 -11.68 -3.57
N VAL A 311 -9.53 -11.19 -3.80
CA VAL A 311 -10.66 -11.98 -4.32
C VAL A 311 -11.07 -11.40 -5.66
N GLY A 312 -10.66 -12.04 -6.76
CA GLY A 312 -10.75 -11.45 -8.10
C GLY A 312 -9.93 -10.16 -8.19
N VAL A 313 -10.61 -9.03 -8.36
CA VAL A 313 -10.02 -7.67 -8.42
C VAL A 313 -9.99 -6.93 -7.08
N TYR A 314 -10.56 -7.52 -6.04
CA TYR A 314 -10.81 -6.82 -4.78
C TYR A 314 -9.73 -7.17 -3.75
N TYR A 315 -8.96 -6.18 -3.32
CA TYR A 315 -8.02 -6.30 -2.21
C TYR A 315 -8.75 -6.03 -0.90
N ILE A 316 -8.86 -7.04 -0.05
CA ILE A 316 -9.71 -7.04 1.15
C ILE A 316 -8.81 -7.24 2.36
N GLU A 317 -8.85 -6.28 3.27
CA GLU A 317 -8.03 -6.31 4.49
C GLU A 317 -8.83 -5.81 5.69
N TRP A 318 -8.51 -6.37 6.85
CA TRP A 318 -9.07 -5.89 8.12
C TRP A 318 -7.95 -5.21 8.92
N VAL A 319 -8.16 -3.94 9.24
CA VAL A 319 -7.11 -3.07 9.79
C VAL A 319 -7.37 -2.74 11.26
N ASP A 320 -6.42 -2.05 11.88
CA ASP A 320 -6.44 -1.64 13.29
C ASP A 320 -7.62 -0.72 13.66
N SER A 321 -8.22 -0.03 12.69
CA SER A 321 -9.49 0.69 12.86
C SER A 321 -10.70 -0.22 13.12
N SER A 322 -10.51 -1.54 13.16
CA SER A 322 -11.56 -2.55 13.36
C SER A 322 -12.63 -2.57 12.25
N LEU A 323 -12.31 -2.00 11.07
CA LEU A 323 -13.13 -2.01 9.87
C LEU A 323 -12.44 -2.78 8.75
N VAL A 324 -13.21 -3.54 7.99
CA VAL A 324 -12.72 -4.18 6.76
C VAL A 324 -12.76 -3.14 5.65
N THR A 325 -11.66 -3.03 4.91
CA THR A 325 -11.53 -2.16 3.76
C THR A 325 -11.40 -2.98 2.48
N VAL A 326 -12.05 -2.50 1.41
CA VAL A 326 -11.93 -3.07 0.06
C VAL A 326 -11.27 -2.02 -0.83
N ARG A 327 -10.14 -2.37 -1.44
CA ARG A 327 -9.32 -1.48 -2.27
C ARG A 327 -9.14 -2.10 -3.67
N LYS A 328 -8.94 -1.23 -4.67
CA LYS A 328 -8.56 -1.64 -6.04
C LYS A 328 -7.06 -1.91 -6.19
N LYS A 329 -6.23 -1.39 -5.28
CA LYS A 329 -4.77 -1.48 -5.32
C LYS A 329 -4.22 -2.24 -4.11
N SER A 330 -3.11 -2.95 -4.31
CA SER A 330 -2.36 -3.62 -3.24
C SER A 330 -1.54 -2.65 -2.40
N SER A 331 -1.10 -3.14 -1.25
CA SER A 331 -0.02 -2.55 -0.47
C SER A 331 1.32 -2.53 -1.22
N SER A 332 2.05 -1.43 -1.06
CA SER A 332 3.44 -1.24 -1.50
C SER A 332 4.48 -2.03 -0.72
N LYS A 333 4.04 -2.77 0.30
CA LYS A 333 4.87 -3.53 1.23
C LYS A 333 4.60 -5.03 1.19
N ALA A 334 3.91 -5.52 0.15
CA ALA A 334 3.68 -6.95 -0.04
C ALA A 334 5.01 -7.70 -0.05
N VAL A 335 5.23 -8.65 0.84
CA VAL A 335 6.43 -9.52 0.86
C VAL A 335 6.15 -10.89 0.27
N PHE A 336 4.88 -11.27 0.20
CA PHE A 336 4.47 -12.60 -0.24
C PHE A 336 3.03 -12.55 -0.73
N ALA A 337 2.75 -13.20 -1.87
CA ALA A 337 1.38 -13.33 -2.39
C ALA A 337 1.18 -14.67 -3.11
N THR A 338 0.35 -15.56 -2.56
CA THR A 338 0.13 -16.91 -3.13
C THR A 338 -1.34 -17.16 -3.48
N ASP A 339 -1.59 -17.99 -4.50
CA ASP A 339 -2.95 -18.44 -4.82
C ASP A 339 -3.40 -19.45 -3.76
N ILE A 340 -4.63 -19.31 -3.30
CA ILE A 340 -5.28 -20.28 -2.42
C ILE A 340 -6.14 -21.23 -3.27
N GLY A 341 -6.93 -20.68 -4.18
CA GLY A 341 -7.85 -21.46 -4.99
C GLY A 341 -8.61 -20.61 -6.00
N THR A 342 -9.39 -21.29 -6.85
CA THR A 342 -10.27 -20.67 -7.84
C THR A 342 -11.70 -21.12 -7.57
N ILE A 343 -12.63 -20.16 -7.54
CA ILE A 343 -14.06 -20.40 -7.44
C ILE A 343 -14.63 -20.18 -8.83
N SER A 344 -15.12 -21.25 -9.47
CA SER A 344 -15.64 -21.24 -10.85
C SER A 344 -17.13 -21.58 -10.90
N GLY A 345 -17.83 -20.98 -11.87
CA GLY A 345 -19.27 -21.08 -12.09
C GLY A 345 -20.01 -19.85 -11.57
N GLN A 346 -20.96 -19.33 -12.37
CA GLN A 346 -21.68 -18.08 -12.08
C GLN A 346 -22.34 -18.08 -10.69
N GLU A 347 -23.02 -19.17 -10.33
CA GLU A 347 -23.69 -19.29 -9.02
C GLU A 347 -22.70 -19.26 -7.87
N LYS A 348 -21.55 -19.94 -8.02
CA LYS A 348 -20.51 -19.97 -6.97
C LYS A 348 -19.82 -18.62 -6.82
N VAL A 349 -19.61 -17.88 -7.92
CA VAL A 349 -19.08 -16.51 -7.88
C VAL A 349 -20.06 -15.59 -7.13
N ASN A 350 -21.36 -15.64 -7.48
CA ASN A 350 -22.38 -14.84 -6.79
C ASN A 350 -22.43 -15.16 -5.29
N GLU A 351 -22.42 -16.45 -4.97
CA GLU A 351 -22.46 -16.96 -3.60
C GLU A 351 -21.19 -16.59 -2.81
N ALA A 352 -20.01 -16.60 -3.44
CA ALA A 352 -18.76 -16.20 -2.82
C ALA A 352 -18.80 -14.72 -2.39
N PHE A 353 -19.26 -13.81 -3.26
CA PHE A 353 -19.39 -12.40 -2.89
C PHE A 353 -20.43 -12.19 -1.78
N ARG A 354 -21.57 -12.89 -1.84
CA ARG A 354 -22.60 -12.82 -0.78
C ARG A 354 -22.04 -13.25 0.57
N LYS A 355 -21.43 -14.44 0.64
CA LYS A 355 -20.81 -14.99 1.86
C LYS A 355 -19.73 -14.07 2.43
N LEU A 356 -18.93 -13.47 1.56
CA LEU A 356 -17.87 -12.55 1.95
C LEU A 356 -18.44 -11.23 2.48
N SER A 357 -19.46 -10.66 1.83
CA SER A 357 -20.17 -9.47 2.34
C SER A 357 -20.81 -9.72 3.71
N GLU A 358 -21.42 -10.89 3.92
CA GLU A 358 -21.99 -11.29 5.21
C GLU A 358 -20.94 -11.32 6.33
N LEU A 359 -19.81 -12.00 6.06
CA LEU A 359 -18.68 -12.08 6.99
C LEU A 359 -18.14 -10.69 7.31
N ILE A 360 -17.92 -9.86 6.28
CA ILE A 360 -17.37 -8.52 6.47
C ILE A 360 -18.30 -7.65 7.32
N CYS A 361 -19.60 -7.63 7.00
CA CYS A 361 -20.56 -6.89 7.79
C CYS A 361 -20.63 -7.41 9.23
N GLU A 362 -20.56 -8.73 9.46
CA GLU A 362 -20.49 -9.30 10.81
C GLU A 362 -19.27 -8.79 11.60
N TRP A 363 -18.08 -8.79 10.99
CA TRP A 363 -16.85 -8.30 11.62
C TRP A 363 -16.92 -6.80 11.91
N ASN A 364 -17.40 -6.01 10.94
CA ASN A 364 -17.59 -4.56 11.10
C ASN A 364 -18.56 -4.22 12.24
N ARG A 365 -19.60 -5.04 12.48
CA ARG A 365 -20.58 -4.80 13.55
C ARG A 365 -20.12 -5.28 14.92
N SER A 366 -19.38 -6.39 15.00
CA SER A 366 -19.22 -7.15 16.24
C SER A 366 -17.79 -7.27 16.78
N ARG A 367 -16.75 -7.18 15.93
CA ARG A 367 -15.36 -7.44 16.32
C ARG A 367 -14.61 -6.14 16.58
N GLN A 368 -13.75 -6.11 17.59
CA GLN A 368 -12.77 -5.02 17.78
C GLN A 368 -11.38 -5.60 17.51
N TYR A 369 -10.52 -4.81 16.90
CA TYR A 369 -9.17 -5.22 16.57
C TYR A 369 -8.39 -5.50 17.86
N ASP A 370 -7.87 -6.70 17.96
CA ASP A 370 -7.07 -7.21 19.05
C ASP A 370 -6.00 -8.15 18.49
N ASN A 371 -4.74 -7.84 18.77
CA ASN A 371 -3.60 -8.57 18.20
C ASN A 371 -3.60 -10.08 18.51
N LYS A 372 -4.35 -10.54 19.53
CA LYS A 372 -4.36 -11.94 19.97
C LYS A 372 -5.61 -12.71 19.57
N THR A 373 -6.78 -12.06 19.65
CA THR A 373 -8.08 -12.73 19.57
C THR A 373 -8.88 -12.36 18.33
N ALA A 374 -8.58 -11.21 17.72
CA ALA A 374 -9.22 -10.76 16.51
C ALA A 374 -8.28 -9.80 15.79
N ASN A 375 -7.44 -10.31 14.90
CA ASN A 375 -6.60 -9.49 14.00
C ASN A 375 -6.84 -9.86 12.52
N CYS A 376 -6.10 -9.20 11.61
CA CYS A 376 -6.18 -9.42 10.16
C CYS A 376 -6.05 -10.90 9.73
N GLN A 377 -5.28 -11.71 10.47
CA GLN A 377 -5.04 -13.12 10.16
C GLN A 377 -6.25 -14.00 10.52
N HIS A 378 -6.88 -13.70 11.66
CA HIS A 378 -8.12 -14.36 12.07
C HIS A 378 -9.22 -14.09 11.03
N PHE A 379 -9.34 -12.83 10.58
CA PHE A 379 -10.28 -12.46 9.52
C PHE A 379 -9.99 -13.21 8.21
N CYS A 380 -8.74 -13.22 7.74
CA CYS A 380 -8.37 -13.94 6.51
C CYS A 380 -8.65 -15.44 6.62
N THR A 381 -8.37 -16.05 7.77
CA THR A 381 -8.64 -17.48 8.02
C THR A 381 -10.14 -17.78 7.95
N GLU A 382 -10.96 -16.98 8.64
CA GLU A 382 -12.42 -17.15 8.63
C GLU A 382 -13.01 -16.90 7.23
N ALA A 383 -12.46 -15.95 6.47
CA ALA A 383 -12.85 -15.70 5.09
C ALA A 383 -12.52 -16.88 4.16
N ILE A 384 -11.32 -17.46 4.26
CA ILE A 384 -10.92 -18.66 3.51
C ILE A 384 -11.87 -19.83 3.81
N GLU A 385 -12.22 -20.01 5.09
CA GLU A 385 -13.16 -21.04 5.52
C GLU A 385 -14.57 -20.81 4.97
N LYS A 386 -15.08 -19.57 5.08
CA LYS A 386 -16.40 -19.21 4.58
C LYS A 386 -16.53 -19.45 3.07
N LEU A 387 -15.45 -19.20 2.32
CA LEU A 387 -15.35 -19.45 0.88
C LEU A 387 -15.18 -20.93 0.52
N GLY A 388 -14.99 -21.82 1.49
CA GLY A 388 -14.80 -23.26 1.26
C GLY A 388 -13.43 -23.60 0.70
N LEU A 389 -12.40 -22.80 1.02
CA LEU A 389 -11.04 -22.93 0.48
C LEU A 389 -10.01 -23.44 1.49
N SER A 390 -10.43 -23.82 2.71
CA SER A 390 -9.51 -24.27 3.78
C SER A 390 -8.65 -25.47 3.36
N GLU A 391 -9.24 -26.48 2.73
CA GLU A 391 -8.50 -27.67 2.30
C GLU A 391 -7.44 -27.33 1.23
N ALA A 392 -7.80 -26.47 0.27
CA ALA A 392 -6.88 -26.00 -0.76
C ALA A 392 -5.73 -25.19 -0.14
N PHE A 393 -6.04 -24.33 0.84
CA PHE A 393 -5.03 -23.58 1.57
C PHE A 393 -4.08 -24.49 2.35
N GLU A 394 -4.59 -25.44 3.13
CA GLU A 394 -3.78 -26.38 3.92
C GLU A 394 -2.88 -27.25 3.04
N LYS A 395 -3.38 -27.68 1.87
CA LYS A 395 -2.56 -28.43 0.90
C LYS A 395 -1.34 -27.64 0.45
N ILE A 396 -1.50 -26.34 0.20
CA ILE A 396 -0.44 -25.45 -0.28
C ILE A 396 0.48 -25.02 0.87
N ALA A 397 -0.10 -24.63 2.01
CA ALA A 397 0.61 -24.13 3.18
C ALA A 397 1.30 -25.23 4.01
N GLY A 398 0.87 -26.49 3.87
CA GLY A 398 1.33 -27.62 4.68
C GLY A 398 2.57 -28.34 4.18
N GLN A 399 3.15 -27.95 3.05
CA GLN A 399 4.22 -28.69 2.37
C GLN A 399 5.36 -27.79 1.84
N GLY A 400 6.53 -28.40 1.62
CA GLY A 400 7.69 -27.81 0.96
C GLY A 400 8.24 -26.53 1.61
N PRO A 401 9.00 -25.73 0.84
CA PRO A 401 9.56 -24.47 1.33
C PRO A 401 8.53 -23.43 1.75
N LEU A 402 7.32 -23.49 1.19
CA LEU A 402 6.23 -22.59 1.59
C LEU A 402 5.82 -22.81 3.05
N ARG A 403 5.69 -24.08 3.48
CA ARG A 403 5.45 -24.38 4.89
C ARG A 403 6.56 -23.83 5.77
N GLU A 404 7.82 -23.99 5.37
CA GLU A 404 8.95 -23.46 6.12
C GLU A 404 8.90 -21.93 6.24
N TYR A 405 8.57 -21.25 5.14
CA TYR A 405 8.38 -19.81 5.11
C TYR A 405 7.28 -19.38 6.09
N LEU A 406 6.09 -19.97 5.99
CA LEU A 406 4.96 -19.64 6.87
C LEU A 406 5.23 -20.01 8.33
N THR A 407 5.94 -21.11 8.59
CA THR A 407 6.35 -21.51 9.94
C THR A 407 7.33 -20.51 10.52
N ARG A 408 8.32 -20.06 9.74
CA ARG A 408 9.26 -19.03 10.17
C ARG A 408 8.54 -17.70 10.41
N LEU A 409 7.62 -17.32 9.54
CA LEU A 409 6.81 -16.13 9.71
C LEU A 409 6.01 -16.18 11.02
N LYS A 410 5.40 -17.33 11.35
CA LYS A 410 4.69 -17.50 12.64
C LYS A 410 5.63 -17.52 13.85
N THR A 411 6.77 -18.19 13.74
CA THR A 411 7.64 -18.47 14.89
C THR A 411 8.64 -17.37 15.20
N THR A 412 9.14 -16.67 14.18
CA THR A 412 10.16 -15.62 14.31
C THR A 412 9.65 -14.25 13.84
N GLY A 413 8.53 -14.21 13.10
CA GLY A 413 8.04 -13.02 12.41
C GLY A 413 9.04 -12.43 11.40
N ALA A 414 9.98 -13.25 10.91
CA ALA A 414 10.79 -12.89 9.77
C ALA A 414 9.95 -13.00 8.49
N CYS A 415 9.83 -11.87 7.78
CA CYS A 415 9.02 -11.72 6.58
C CYS A 415 9.87 -11.45 5.32
N ASP A 416 11.17 -11.74 5.40
CA ASP A 416 12.10 -11.60 4.28
C ASP A 416 11.77 -12.62 3.18
N MET A 417 11.92 -12.22 1.91
CA MET A 417 11.74 -13.09 0.74
C MET A 417 12.92 -14.06 0.59
N SER A 418 13.10 -14.94 1.58
CA SER A 418 14.20 -15.91 1.56
C SER A 418 13.80 -17.31 1.17
N TYR A 419 14.71 -17.96 0.45
CA TYR A 419 14.57 -19.26 -0.15
C TYR A 419 15.79 -20.11 0.22
N ARG A 420 15.56 -21.33 0.72
CA ARG A 420 16.64 -22.25 1.03
C ARG A 420 16.97 -23.07 -0.21
N ILE A 421 18.16 -22.85 -0.76
CA ILE A 421 18.63 -23.58 -1.93
C ILE A 421 19.50 -24.76 -1.51
N SER A 422 19.40 -25.87 -2.25
CA SER A 422 20.33 -27.00 -2.10
C SER A 422 21.69 -26.64 -2.70
N GLN A 423 22.74 -27.30 -2.20
CA GLN A 423 24.10 -27.04 -2.67
C GLN A 423 24.25 -27.41 -4.17
N ASP A 424 23.67 -28.53 -4.60
CA ASP A 424 23.76 -29.00 -5.98
C ASP A 424 23.13 -28.01 -6.97
N VAL A 425 21.95 -27.46 -6.65
CA VAL A 425 21.28 -26.45 -7.48
C VAL A 425 22.12 -25.18 -7.53
N LYS A 426 22.68 -24.76 -6.39
CA LYS A 426 23.55 -23.58 -6.31
C LYS A 426 24.79 -23.74 -7.19
N GLU A 427 25.46 -24.90 -7.12
CA GLU A 427 26.64 -25.20 -7.93
C GLU A 427 26.31 -25.28 -9.42
N THR A 428 25.17 -25.87 -9.77
CA THR A 428 24.67 -25.94 -11.15
C THR A 428 24.53 -24.53 -11.74
N ILE A 429 23.88 -23.61 -11.03
CA ILE A 429 23.71 -22.23 -11.50
C ILE A 429 25.05 -21.48 -11.56
N LEU A 430 25.96 -21.70 -10.59
CA LEU A 430 27.29 -21.07 -10.59
C LEU A 430 28.16 -21.51 -11.78
N GLN A 431 28.03 -22.77 -12.20
CA GLN A 431 28.76 -23.36 -13.33
C GLN A 431 28.13 -23.04 -14.70
N SER A 432 26.88 -22.59 -14.74
CA SER A 432 26.19 -22.22 -15.98
C SER A 432 26.89 -21.07 -16.71
N ASP A 433 27.08 -21.23 -18.02
CA ASP A 433 27.56 -20.17 -18.92
C ASP A 433 26.46 -19.11 -19.20
N ASN A 434 25.19 -19.47 -18.98
CA ASN A 434 24.03 -18.59 -19.21
C ASN A 434 23.73 -17.69 -17.99
N ALA A 435 24.23 -18.04 -16.81
CA ALA A 435 24.01 -17.27 -15.59
C ALA A 435 24.70 -15.89 -15.64
N PRO A 436 23.95 -14.78 -15.51
CA PRO A 436 24.53 -13.44 -15.44
C PRO A 436 25.48 -13.28 -14.23
N GLU A 437 26.55 -12.49 -14.38
CA GLU A 437 27.54 -12.29 -13.31
C GLU A 437 26.91 -11.74 -12.02
N GLU A 438 25.92 -10.85 -12.14
CA GLU A 438 25.16 -10.30 -11.01
C GLU A 438 24.46 -11.40 -10.19
N LEU A 439 23.94 -12.44 -10.86
CA LEU A 439 23.31 -13.60 -10.21
C LEU A 439 24.38 -14.47 -9.53
N LYS A 440 25.53 -14.70 -10.19
CA LYS A 440 26.64 -15.45 -9.60
C LYS A 440 27.20 -14.77 -8.35
N ASP A 441 27.39 -13.46 -8.40
CA ASP A 441 27.80 -12.65 -7.25
C ASP A 441 26.79 -12.73 -6.10
N PHE A 442 25.50 -12.65 -6.42
CA PHE A 442 24.43 -12.84 -5.44
C PHE A 442 24.47 -14.23 -4.79
N LEU A 443 24.67 -15.30 -5.57
CA LEU A 443 24.76 -16.66 -5.04
C LEU A 443 26.04 -16.88 -4.21
N ASN A 444 27.18 -16.35 -4.62
CA ASN A 444 28.45 -16.47 -3.91
C ASN A 444 28.46 -15.70 -2.58
N SER A 445 27.83 -14.52 -2.55
CA SER A 445 27.70 -13.71 -1.33
C SER A 445 26.61 -14.22 -0.38
N SER A 446 25.63 -14.96 -0.90
CA SER A 446 24.58 -15.59 -0.11
C SER A 446 25.02 -16.94 0.45
N GLY A 447 24.54 -17.30 1.64
CA GLY A 447 24.66 -18.67 2.15
C GLY A 447 23.74 -19.64 1.40
N ASN A 448 23.19 -20.62 2.12
CA ASN A 448 22.15 -21.51 1.57
C ASN A 448 20.74 -20.91 1.70
N ALA A 449 20.60 -19.79 2.40
CA ALA A 449 19.37 -19.01 2.46
C ALA A 449 19.56 -17.76 1.61
N LEU A 450 19.02 -17.78 0.39
CA LEU A 450 19.02 -16.66 -0.54
C LEU A 450 17.92 -15.69 -0.12
N THR A 451 18.18 -14.39 -0.02
CA THR A 451 17.13 -13.38 0.20
C THR A 451 17.02 -12.52 -1.06
N PHE A 452 15.85 -12.54 -1.71
CA PHE A 452 15.64 -11.79 -2.96
C PHE A 452 15.30 -10.32 -2.65
N HIS A 453 16.18 -9.41 -3.08
CA HIS A 453 16.02 -7.97 -2.84
C HIS A 453 15.44 -7.23 -4.04
N SER A 454 15.50 -7.82 -5.23
CA SER A 454 14.98 -7.26 -6.47
C SER A 454 14.25 -8.31 -7.29
N HIS A 455 13.29 -7.84 -8.08
CA HIS A 455 12.53 -8.66 -9.01
C HIS A 455 13.43 -9.31 -10.05
N LYS A 456 14.33 -8.51 -10.64
CA LYS A 456 15.33 -8.96 -11.61
C LYS A 456 16.14 -10.18 -11.14
N ILE A 457 16.65 -10.18 -9.90
CA ILE A 457 17.47 -11.29 -9.40
C ILE A 457 16.65 -12.57 -9.23
N LEU A 458 15.40 -12.45 -8.77
CA LEU A 458 14.47 -13.57 -8.72
C LEU A 458 14.18 -14.13 -10.12
N ASP A 459 13.91 -13.26 -11.09
CA ASP A 459 13.64 -13.67 -12.48
C ASP A 459 14.85 -14.39 -13.08
N GLN A 460 16.05 -13.83 -12.94
CA GLN A 460 17.29 -14.43 -13.41
C GLN A 460 17.53 -15.79 -12.76
N PHE A 461 17.34 -15.89 -11.44
CA PHE A 461 17.50 -17.14 -10.71
C PHE A 461 16.59 -18.25 -11.26
N VAL A 462 15.29 -17.96 -11.39
CA VAL A 462 14.30 -18.95 -11.84
C VAL A 462 14.51 -19.31 -13.31
N HIS A 463 14.84 -18.33 -14.15
CA HIS A 463 15.07 -18.58 -15.57
C HIS A 463 16.27 -19.48 -15.81
N VAL A 464 17.43 -19.14 -15.23
CA VAL A 464 18.65 -19.96 -15.38
C VAL A 464 18.41 -21.36 -14.84
N LEU A 465 17.71 -21.50 -13.71
CA LEU A 465 17.36 -22.81 -13.18
C LEU A 465 16.49 -23.64 -14.15
N GLN A 466 15.54 -23.02 -14.86
CA GLN A 466 14.74 -23.71 -15.88
C GLN A 466 15.54 -24.08 -17.12
N GLU A 467 16.57 -23.31 -17.48
CA GLU A 467 17.43 -23.63 -18.62
C GLU A 467 18.39 -24.78 -18.31
N GLU A 468 19.03 -24.76 -17.13
CA GLU A 468 19.99 -25.78 -16.72
C GLU A 468 19.33 -27.09 -16.27
N ASP A 469 18.15 -27.02 -15.65
CA ASP A 469 17.36 -28.18 -15.25
C ASP A 469 15.87 -27.98 -15.56
N PRO A 470 15.45 -28.26 -16.81
CA PRO A 470 14.08 -28.05 -17.26
C PRO A 470 13.02 -28.82 -16.48
N LEU A 471 13.42 -29.90 -15.78
CA LEU A 471 12.53 -30.75 -14.99
C LEU A 471 12.58 -30.43 -13.49
N TYR A 472 13.33 -29.41 -13.05
CA TYR A 472 13.49 -29.07 -11.64
C TYR A 472 12.13 -28.86 -10.96
N PHE A 473 11.29 -27.99 -11.53
CA PHE A 473 9.99 -27.63 -10.93
C PHE A 473 8.91 -28.70 -11.10
N ASP A 474 9.11 -29.68 -12.00
CA ASP A 474 8.25 -30.86 -12.06
C ASP A 474 8.52 -31.79 -10.87
N ARG A 475 9.79 -31.84 -10.42
CA ARG A 475 10.21 -32.63 -9.25
C ARG A 475 9.97 -31.88 -7.94
N GLU A 476 10.20 -30.57 -7.93
CA GLU A 476 10.06 -29.67 -6.77
C GLU A 476 8.98 -28.59 -7.03
N PRO A 477 7.69 -28.96 -7.14
CA PRO A 477 6.63 -28.03 -7.50
C PRO A 477 6.37 -26.95 -6.43
N PHE A 478 6.69 -27.22 -5.16
CA PHE A 478 6.49 -26.27 -4.07
C PHE A 478 7.52 -25.14 -4.06
N ASP A 479 8.72 -25.37 -4.61
CA ASP A 479 9.73 -24.34 -4.82
C ASP A 479 9.21 -23.31 -5.81
N TYR A 480 8.62 -23.79 -6.91
CA TYR A 480 7.97 -22.94 -7.91
C TYR A 480 6.88 -22.07 -7.28
N VAL A 481 6.03 -22.66 -6.43
CA VAL A 481 4.94 -21.93 -5.75
C VAL A 481 5.49 -20.82 -4.86
N LEU A 482 6.52 -21.08 -4.04
CA LEU A 482 7.12 -20.07 -3.17
C LEU A 482 7.78 -18.94 -3.98
N LEU A 483 8.58 -19.28 -4.98
CA LEU A 483 9.28 -18.30 -5.81
C LEU A 483 8.28 -17.45 -6.62
N LYS A 484 7.22 -18.07 -7.14
CA LYS A 484 6.10 -17.35 -7.77
C LYS A 484 5.39 -16.41 -6.79
N ALA A 485 5.30 -16.79 -5.51
CA ALA A 485 4.69 -15.92 -4.50
C ALA A 485 5.53 -14.67 -4.20
N TYR A 486 6.86 -14.76 -4.30
CA TYR A 486 7.76 -13.61 -4.24
C TYR A 486 7.67 -12.74 -5.50
N ASP A 487 7.60 -13.33 -6.68
CA ASP A 487 7.39 -12.62 -7.96
C ASP A 487 6.14 -11.74 -7.89
N ARG A 488 5.02 -12.33 -7.46
CA ARG A 488 3.76 -11.60 -7.24
C ARG A 488 3.91 -10.45 -6.26
N ALA A 489 4.62 -10.68 -5.16
CA ALA A 489 4.87 -9.63 -4.19
C ALA A 489 5.61 -8.43 -4.83
N PHE A 490 6.61 -8.67 -5.68
CA PHE A 490 7.27 -7.61 -6.44
C PHE A 490 6.31 -6.88 -7.39
N TRP A 491 5.45 -7.60 -8.12
CA TRP A 491 4.43 -6.97 -8.97
C TRP A 491 3.45 -6.10 -8.17
N LEU A 492 2.95 -6.59 -7.04
CA LEU A 492 2.05 -5.83 -6.16
C LEU A 492 2.71 -4.54 -5.63
N ARG A 493 4.01 -4.61 -5.29
CA ARG A 493 4.80 -3.42 -4.92
C ARG A 493 4.91 -2.43 -6.07
N SER A 494 5.24 -2.90 -7.27
CA SER A 494 5.39 -2.05 -8.45
C SER A 494 4.09 -1.30 -8.78
N GLN A 495 2.95 -2.00 -8.77
CA GLN A 495 1.65 -1.41 -9.06
C GLN A 495 1.21 -0.33 -8.07
N SER A 496 1.56 -0.51 -6.79
CA SER A 496 1.18 0.44 -5.74
C SER A 496 1.92 1.78 -5.82
N LYS A 497 3.13 1.82 -6.41
CA LYS A 497 3.99 3.01 -6.43
C LYS A 497 3.65 4.01 -7.53
N GLY A 498 2.71 3.69 -8.42
CA GLY A 498 2.41 4.48 -9.61
C GLY A 498 3.58 4.49 -10.60
N SER A 499 3.45 5.21 -11.71
CA SER A 499 4.43 5.26 -12.82
C SER A 499 5.78 5.92 -12.50
N GLY A 500 6.15 6.03 -11.22
CA GLY A 500 7.43 6.57 -10.78
C GLY A 500 8.55 5.54 -10.96
N THR A 501 9.69 5.99 -11.50
CA THR A 501 10.92 5.20 -11.71
C THR A 501 11.31 4.41 -10.45
N ASP A 502 10.97 3.12 -10.40
CA ASP A 502 11.21 2.26 -9.25
C ASP A 502 12.25 1.18 -9.56
N SER A 503 13.14 0.96 -8.59
CA SER A 503 14.15 -0.10 -8.52
C SER A 503 13.59 -1.55 -8.57
N SER A 504 12.29 -1.73 -8.76
CA SER A 504 11.59 -3.01 -8.93
C SER A 504 11.51 -3.45 -10.39
N HIS A 505 12.46 -3.05 -11.23
CA HIS A 505 12.50 -3.50 -12.61
C HIS A 505 12.66 -5.03 -12.64
N TYR A 506 11.61 -5.71 -13.10
CA TYR A 506 11.67 -7.10 -13.54
C TYR A 506 12.74 -7.25 -14.62
N TRP A 507 13.19 -8.48 -14.83
CA TRP A 507 14.22 -8.70 -15.82
C TRP A 507 13.67 -8.48 -17.24
N THR A 508 14.38 -7.70 -18.04
CA THR A 508 14.05 -7.43 -19.44
C THR A 508 15.19 -7.82 -20.36
N ASN A 509 14.84 -8.17 -21.59
CA ASN A 509 15.81 -8.39 -22.65
C ASN A 509 16.44 -7.04 -23.03
N PRO A 510 17.77 -6.89 -22.99
CA PRO A 510 18.42 -5.60 -23.25
C PRO A 510 18.27 -5.12 -24.69
N ASN A 511 18.02 -6.03 -25.63
CA ASN A 511 17.90 -5.70 -27.06
C ASN A 511 16.47 -5.35 -27.46
N THR A 512 15.47 -6.01 -26.87
CA THR A 512 14.06 -5.84 -27.26
C THR A 512 13.22 -5.10 -26.23
N GLY A 513 13.69 -4.97 -24.99
CA GLY A 513 12.89 -4.49 -23.87
C GLY A 513 11.81 -5.46 -23.38
N ALA A 514 11.69 -6.64 -24.00
CA ALA A 514 10.68 -7.64 -23.64
C ALA A 514 10.87 -8.14 -22.21
N CYS A 515 9.77 -8.43 -21.51
CA CYS A 515 9.81 -9.01 -20.17
C CYS A 515 10.36 -10.44 -20.24
N MET A 516 11.39 -10.71 -19.45
CA MET A 516 12.03 -12.02 -19.33
C MET A 516 11.59 -12.77 -18.06
N CYS A 517 10.58 -12.26 -17.35
CA CYS A 517 10.06 -12.88 -16.13
C CYS A 517 9.53 -14.30 -16.44
N PRO A 518 10.09 -15.35 -15.83
CA PRO A 518 9.69 -16.73 -16.10
C PRO A 518 8.28 -17.06 -15.60
N PHE A 519 7.68 -16.19 -14.79
CA PHE A 519 6.31 -16.30 -14.30
C PHE A 519 5.30 -15.54 -15.16
N ASN A 520 5.74 -14.79 -16.19
CA ASN A 520 4.91 -13.98 -17.08
C ASN A 520 5.18 -14.26 -18.57
N LYS A 521 5.27 -15.55 -18.96
CA LYS A 521 5.70 -15.99 -20.30
C LYS A 521 4.77 -15.57 -21.46
N SER A 522 3.56 -15.08 -21.18
CA SER A 522 2.63 -14.56 -22.21
C SER A 522 2.94 -13.12 -22.63
N ALA A 523 3.94 -12.52 -21.97
CA ALA A 523 4.60 -11.23 -22.08
C ALA A 523 5.22 -10.81 -23.45
N ALA A 524 4.64 -11.03 -24.63
CA ALA A 524 5.23 -10.56 -25.89
C ALA A 524 5.50 -9.04 -25.96
N ASN A 525 4.75 -8.19 -25.24
CA ASN A 525 4.96 -6.73 -25.13
C ASN A 525 4.51 -6.15 -23.78
N VAL A 526 5.49 -5.67 -23.01
CA VAL A 526 5.33 -5.17 -21.63
C VAL A 526 4.40 -3.95 -21.50
N GLU A 527 4.36 -3.08 -22.52
CA GLU A 527 3.59 -1.83 -22.45
C GLU A 527 2.07 -2.05 -22.57
N ASN A 528 1.63 -3.20 -23.10
CA ASN A 528 0.22 -3.47 -23.39
C ASN A 528 -0.31 -4.80 -22.83
N GLU A 529 0.53 -5.63 -22.23
CA GLU A 529 0.09 -6.94 -21.74
C GLU A 529 -0.12 -6.98 -20.23
N GLU A 530 -1.30 -7.47 -19.86
CA GLU A 530 -1.74 -7.67 -18.50
C GLU A 530 -0.80 -8.64 -17.77
N ILE A 531 -0.19 -8.15 -16.70
CA ILE A 531 0.61 -8.96 -15.79
C ILE A 531 -0.33 -9.94 -15.08
N VAL A 532 -0.20 -11.23 -15.42
CA VAL A 532 -1.02 -12.34 -14.88
C VAL A 532 -0.79 -12.57 -13.38
N ASN A 533 0.19 -11.90 -12.79
CA ASN A 533 0.60 -12.04 -11.39
C ASN A 533 0.24 -10.83 -10.51
N SER A 534 -0.83 -10.12 -10.85
CA SER A 534 -1.19 -8.88 -10.19
C SER A 534 -2.67 -8.81 -9.78
N ILE A 535 -3.08 -7.76 -9.05
CA ILE A 535 -4.52 -7.53 -8.77
C ILE A 535 -5.28 -7.17 -10.06
N ILE A 536 -4.58 -6.51 -10.98
CA ILE A 536 -5.10 -6.01 -12.24
C ILE A 536 -4.70 -7.00 -13.34
N GLY A 537 -5.42 -8.11 -13.44
CA GLY A 537 -5.15 -9.14 -14.44
C GLY A 537 -6.33 -10.09 -14.66
N LYS A 538 -6.16 -11.09 -15.53
CA LYS A 538 -7.15 -12.14 -15.90
C LYS A 538 -7.42 -13.16 -14.78
N ASP A 539 -7.41 -12.71 -13.53
CA ASP A 539 -7.64 -13.55 -12.36
C ASP A 539 -9.10 -13.64 -11.97
N PHE A 540 -9.97 -13.15 -12.84
CA PHE A 540 -11.40 -13.20 -12.70
C PHE A 540 -12.10 -13.14 -14.07
N GLU A 541 -13.32 -13.65 -14.09
CA GLU A 541 -14.36 -13.42 -15.08
C GLU A 541 -15.67 -13.35 -14.29
N LEU A 542 -16.28 -12.17 -14.17
CA LEU A 542 -17.46 -12.00 -13.31
C LEU A 542 -18.75 -12.46 -14.00
N GLY A 543 -18.73 -12.67 -15.33
CA GLY A 543 -19.90 -13.04 -16.10
C GLY A 543 -21.03 -12.04 -15.93
N SER A 544 -22.21 -12.54 -15.56
CA SER A 544 -23.41 -11.75 -15.30
C SER A 544 -23.55 -11.32 -13.83
N TYR A 545 -22.51 -11.44 -13.00
CA TYR A 545 -22.59 -11.03 -11.60
C TYR A 545 -22.89 -9.53 -11.51
N ARG A 546 -24.01 -9.20 -10.85
CA ARG A 546 -24.43 -7.83 -10.56
C ARG A 546 -25.13 -7.83 -9.19
N PRO A 547 -24.62 -7.09 -8.20
CA PRO A 547 -25.37 -6.90 -6.96
C PRO A 547 -26.62 -6.07 -7.23
N ASN A 548 -27.72 -6.41 -6.57
CA ASN A 548 -28.97 -5.65 -6.67
C ASN A 548 -28.78 -4.25 -6.07
N TYR A 549 -29.47 -3.25 -6.64
CA TYR A 549 -29.55 -1.94 -6.01
C TYR A 549 -30.22 -2.06 -4.64
N PRO A 550 -29.60 -1.61 -3.54
CA PRO A 550 -30.18 -1.74 -2.20
C PRO A 550 -31.44 -0.86 -2.08
N VAL A 551 -32.56 -1.47 -1.70
CA VAL A 551 -33.84 -0.78 -1.48
C VAL A 551 -34.41 -1.22 -0.13
N ARG A 552 -34.72 -0.26 0.73
CA ARG A 552 -35.59 -0.48 1.89
C ARG A 552 -36.91 0.24 1.62
N LEU A 553 -37.99 -0.53 1.59
CA LEU A 553 -39.34 0.03 1.51
C LEU A 553 -39.69 0.57 2.89
N ASP A 554 -40.20 1.80 2.92
CA ASP A 554 -40.70 2.48 4.12
C ASP A 554 -41.95 1.83 4.71
#